data_AF-A0A9E5LD46-F1
#
_entry.id   AF-A0A9E5LD46-F1
#
_cell.length_a   1.000
_cell.length_b   1.000
_cell.length_c   1.000
_cell.angle_alpha   90.00
_cell.angle_beta   90.00
_cell.angle_gamma   90.00
#
_symmetry.space_group_name_H-M   'P 1'
#
loop_
_entity.id
_entity.type
_entity.pdbx_description
1 polymer ?
#
loop_
_entity_poly.entity_id
_entity_poly.type
_entity_poly.pdbx_seq_one_letter_code
_entity_poly.pdbx_strand_id
1 'polypeptide(L)'
;MLLHINSGSASNKTLIWLHGLGADSNDFAPFFSNSCFNEYEIILPNAPHRKITLNQNFEMRAWFDMKSLNLDDLDEEDFMKSSKILDAIIVDKLKKNPKTKIYIGGFSQGAALSIFYGLNSIYKINDL
;
A
#
# COMPACT_ATOMS: atom_id res chain seq x y z
N MET A 1 -7.33 -9.85 -1.72
CA MET A 1 -8.25 -9.23 -2.71
C MET A 1 -7.77 -7.81 -2.95
N LEU A 2 -7.56 -7.43 -4.22
CA LEU A 2 -7.23 -6.06 -4.61
C LEU A 2 -8.53 -5.37 -5.02
N LEU A 3 -8.83 -4.23 -4.42
CA LEU A 3 -9.91 -3.37 -4.89
C LEU A 3 -9.31 -2.33 -5.85
N HIS A 4 -9.91 -2.19 -7.02
CA HIS A 4 -9.49 -1.21 -8.01
C HIS A 4 -10.59 -0.18 -8.23
N ILE A 5 -10.21 1.10 -8.30
CA ILE A 5 -11.09 2.22 -8.64
C ILE A 5 -10.55 2.85 -9.93
N ASN A 6 -11.47 3.28 -10.81
CA ASN A 6 -11.16 3.82 -12.14
C ASN A 6 -10.38 2.85 -13.06
N SER A 7 -10.59 1.54 -12.88
CA SER A 7 -10.01 0.49 -13.72
C SER A 7 -10.35 0.68 -15.20
N GLY A 8 -9.35 0.56 -16.07
CA GLY A 8 -9.57 0.66 -17.53
C GLY A 8 -9.73 2.08 -18.05
N SER A 9 -9.59 3.11 -17.21
CA SER A 9 -9.33 4.46 -17.70
C SER A 9 -7.99 4.46 -18.47
N ALA A 10 -7.87 5.28 -19.52
CA ALA A 10 -6.61 5.48 -20.24
C ALA A 10 -5.53 6.20 -19.40
N SER A 11 -5.67 6.21 -18.07
CA SER A 11 -4.74 6.85 -17.18
C SER A 11 -3.41 6.11 -17.18
N ASN A 12 -2.35 6.87 -17.41
CA ASN A 12 -0.98 6.41 -17.22
C ASN A 12 -0.47 6.69 -15.78
N LYS A 13 -1.37 6.97 -14.83
CA LYS A 13 -1.04 7.21 -13.41
C LYS A 13 -1.72 6.14 -12.56
N THR A 14 -0.94 5.41 -11.78
CA THR A 14 -1.46 4.46 -10.80
C THR A 14 -1.11 4.94 -9.40
N LEU A 15 -2.12 5.04 -8.52
CA LEU A 15 -1.94 5.27 -7.09
C LEU A 15 -2.19 3.96 -6.34
N ILE A 16 -1.18 3.48 -5.61
CA ILE A 16 -1.31 2.38 -4.67
C ILE A 16 -1.48 2.98 -3.28
N TRP A 17 -2.61 2.71 -2.62
CA TRP A 17 -2.89 3.28 -1.29
C TRP A 17 -3.03 2.19 -0.23
N LEU A 18 -2.19 2.27 0.80
CA LEU A 18 -2.10 1.29 1.88
C LEU A 18 -2.91 1.74 3.10
N HIS A 19 -3.87 0.93 3.53
CA HIS A 19 -4.67 1.21 4.74
C HIS A 19 -3.85 1.03 6.03
N GLY A 20 -4.38 1.52 7.16
CA GLY A 20 -3.76 1.36 8.48
C GLY A 20 -4.05 0.00 9.13
N LEU A 21 -3.47 -0.24 10.32
CA LEU A 21 -3.68 -1.46 11.10
C LEU A 21 -5.18 -1.75 11.32
N GLY A 22 -5.60 -2.99 11.09
CA GLY A 22 -6.96 -3.46 11.38
C GLY A 22 -8.04 -3.05 10.36
N ALA A 23 -7.75 -2.07 9.51
CA ALA A 23 -8.62 -1.63 8.42
C ALA A 23 -8.54 -2.58 7.21
N ASP A 24 -9.37 -2.32 6.19
CA ASP A 24 -9.32 -2.98 4.90
C ASP A 24 -9.52 -1.99 3.72
N SER A 25 -9.45 -2.50 2.50
CA SER A 25 -9.56 -1.69 1.27
C SER A 25 -10.86 -0.89 1.15
N ASN A 26 -11.96 -1.39 1.73
CA ASN A 26 -13.27 -0.75 1.64
C ASN A 26 -13.36 0.49 2.54
N ASP A 27 -12.61 0.55 3.63
CA ASP A 27 -12.62 1.69 4.56
C ASP A 27 -12.12 2.99 3.88
N PHE A 28 -11.23 2.86 2.90
CA PHE A 28 -10.68 3.99 2.13
C PHE A 28 -11.33 4.18 0.76
N ALA A 29 -12.06 3.20 0.23
CA ALA A 29 -12.66 3.32 -1.09
C ALA A 29 -13.54 4.58 -1.27
N PRO A 30 -14.37 4.99 -0.29
CA PRO A 30 -15.16 6.22 -0.40
C PRO A 30 -14.32 7.50 -0.55
N PHE A 31 -13.13 7.57 0.06
CA PHE A 31 -12.25 8.74 -0.03
C PHE A 31 -11.83 9.02 -1.49
N PHE A 32 -11.65 7.96 -2.27
CA PHE A 32 -11.20 8.02 -3.66
C PHE A 32 -12.32 8.24 -4.70
N SER A 33 -13.56 8.44 -4.24
CA SER A 33 -14.71 8.72 -5.12
C SER A 33 -14.75 10.17 -5.63
N ASN A 34 -13.91 11.06 -5.08
CA ASN A 34 -13.85 12.47 -5.48
C ASN A 34 -13.19 12.66 -6.86
N SER A 35 -13.65 13.66 -7.62
CA SER A 35 -13.16 13.98 -8.97
C SER A 35 -11.65 14.29 -9.03
N CYS A 36 -11.03 14.70 -7.92
CA CYS A 36 -9.58 14.87 -7.81
C CYS A 36 -8.79 13.61 -8.18
N PHE A 37 -9.39 12.42 -8.11
CA PHE A 37 -8.73 11.14 -8.37
C PHE A 37 -9.08 10.52 -9.72
N ASN A 38 -9.88 11.18 -10.56
CA ASN A 38 -10.32 10.64 -11.85
C ASN A 38 -9.17 10.36 -12.83
N GLU A 39 -8.04 11.05 -12.65
CA GLU A 39 -6.85 10.84 -13.46
C GLU A 39 -5.95 9.71 -12.96
N TYR A 40 -6.30 8.98 -11.90
CA TYR A 40 -5.55 7.86 -11.36
C TYR A 40 -6.35 6.56 -11.49
N GLU A 41 -5.68 5.47 -11.90
CA GLU A 41 -6.12 4.14 -11.50
C GLU A 41 -5.69 3.93 -10.05
N ILE A 42 -6.62 3.62 -9.15
CA ILE A 42 -6.33 3.51 -7.72
C ILE A 42 -6.42 2.04 -7.33
N ILE A 43 -5.38 1.55 -6.67
CA ILE A 43 -5.29 0.17 -6.20
C ILE A 43 -5.23 0.20 -4.68
N LEU A 44 -6.18 -0.49 -4.07
CA LEU A 44 -6.34 -0.61 -2.63
C LEU A 44 -6.06 -2.08 -2.25
N PRO A 45 -4.78 -2.43 -2.02
CA PRO A 45 -4.44 -3.77 -1.54
C PRO A 45 -4.87 -3.93 -0.08
N ASN A 46 -5.27 -5.16 0.25
CA ASN A 46 -5.47 -5.55 1.63
C ASN A 46 -4.19 -6.16 2.21
N ALA A 47 -3.81 -5.71 3.40
CA ALA A 47 -2.78 -6.36 4.18
C ALA A 47 -3.19 -7.81 4.53
N PRO A 48 -2.22 -8.74 4.67
CA PRO A 48 -2.50 -10.08 5.14
C PRO A 48 -3.02 -10.07 6.58
N HIS A 49 -3.75 -11.11 6.96
CA HIS A 49 -4.04 -11.36 8.38
C HIS A 49 -2.78 -11.85 9.08
N ARG A 50 -2.49 -11.27 10.25
CA ARG A 50 -1.38 -11.68 11.11
C ARG A 50 -1.68 -11.32 12.56
N LYS A 51 -0.99 -12.00 13.47
CA LYS A 51 -1.02 -11.70 14.91
C LYS A 51 -0.22 -10.43 15.18
N ILE A 52 -0.74 -9.58 16.07
CA ILE A 52 -0.11 -8.31 16.45
C ILE A 52 0.31 -8.35 17.90
N THR A 53 1.62 -8.28 18.16
CA THR A 53 2.22 -8.43 19.49
C THR A 53 1.66 -7.38 20.46
N LEU A 54 1.57 -6.11 20.04
CA LEU A 54 1.00 -5.00 20.82
C LEU A 54 -0.46 -5.26 21.23
N ASN A 55 -1.22 -5.98 20.40
CA ASN A 55 -2.62 -6.30 20.62
C ASN A 55 -2.79 -7.73 21.16
N GLN A 56 -1.89 -8.20 22.03
CA GLN A 56 -1.97 -9.51 22.68
C GLN A 56 -2.09 -10.67 21.68
N ASN A 57 -1.42 -10.56 20.54
CA ASN A 57 -1.46 -11.53 19.44
C ASN A 57 -2.84 -11.70 18.79
N PHE A 58 -3.76 -10.74 18.94
CA PHE A 58 -5.01 -10.73 18.20
C PHE A 58 -4.73 -10.69 16.69
N GLU A 59 -5.43 -11.53 15.93
CA GLU A 59 -5.26 -11.63 14.49
C GLU A 59 -6.12 -10.58 13.77
N MET A 60 -5.47 -9.74 12.98
CA MET A 60 -6.11 -8.70 12.18
C MET A 60 -5.29 -8.39 10.93
N ARG A 61 -5.82 -7.56 10.03
CA ARG A 61 -5.06 -7.10 8.86
C ARG A 61 -3.93 -6.18 9.28
N ALA A 62 -2.69 -6.50 8.90
CA ALA A 62 -1.54 -5.66 9.17
C ALA A 62 -0.39 -5.90 8.20
N TRP A 63 0.36 -4.84 7.92
CA TRP A 63 1.53 -4.86 7.02
C TRP A 63 2.78 -5.38 7.72
N PHE A 64 2.94 -5.09 9.00
CA PHE A 64 4.05 -5.56 9.82
C PHE A 64 3.55 -5.80 11.24
N ASP A 65 4.26 -6.62 12.01
CA ASP A 65 3.98 -6.73 13.44
C ASP A 65 4.40 -5.44 14.16
N MET A 66 3.69 -5.09 15.22
CA MET A 66 4.06 -4.00 16.11
C MET A 66 4.19 -4.56 17.51
N LYS A 67 5.39 -4.48 18.06
CA LYS A 67 5.69 -4.94 19.44
C LYS A 67 5.37 -3.85 20.46
N SER A 68 5.57 -2.60 20.08
CA SER A 68 5.25 -1.42 20.87
C SER A 68 4.83 -0.26 19.95
N LEU A 69 4.57 0.92 20.52
CA LEU A 69 4.40 2.16 19.76
C LEU A 69 5.75 2.85 19.44
N ASN A 70 6.87 2.27 19.88
CA ASN A 70 8.19 2.79 19.59
C ASN A 70 8.65 2.37 18.19
N LEU A 71 9.21 3.33 17.45
CA LEU A 71 9.69 3.10 16.09
C LEU A 71 10.95 2.23 16.05
N ASP A 72 11.73 2.19 17.14
CA ASP A 72 12.94 1.37 17.23
C ASP A 72 12.64 -0.13 17.25
N ASP A 73 11.40 -0.52 17.55
CA ASP A 73 10.97 -1.92 17.61
C ASP A 73 10.46 -2.45 16.26
N LEU A 74 10.52 -1.63 15.21
CA LEU A 74 10.11 -2.01 13.85
C LEU A 74 11.11 -3.01 13.24
N ASP A 75 10.58 -4.09 12.68
CA ASP A 75 11.37 -5.14 12.06
C ASP A 75 11.44 -4.93 10.54
N GLU A 76 12.63 -4.59 10.05
CA GLU A 76 12.88 -4.35 8.62
C GLU A 76 12.50 -5.56 7.74
N GLU A 77 12.68 -6.79 8.24
CA GLU A 77 12.33 -8.01 7.48
C GLU A 77 10.84 -8.04 7.18
N ASP A 78 10.02 -7.54 8.10
CA ASP A 78 8.57 -7.49 7.97
C ASP A 78 8.13 -6.43 6.95
N PHE A 79 8.79 -5.27 6.93
CA PHE A 79 8.60 -4.27 5.88
C PHE A 79 9.01 -4.82 4.51
N MET A 80 10.13 -5.52 4.41
CA MET A 80 10.59 -6.17 3.18
C MET A 80 9.62 -7.25 2.70
N LYS A 81 9.01 -8.03 3.62
CA LYS A 81 7.97 -9.01 3.27
C LYS A 81 6.75 -8.33 2.66
N SER A 82 6.27 -7.25 3.26
CA SER A 82 5.11 -6.52 2.73
C SER A 82 5.41 -5.75 1.45
N SER A 83 6.66 -5.30 1.27
CA SER A 83 7.14 -4.66 0.04
C SER A 83 6.95 -5.55 -1.20
N LYS A 84 7.03 -6.87 -1.05
CA LYS A 84 6.79 -7.83 -2.15
C LYS A 84 5.38 -7.74 -2.73
N ILE A 85 4.39 -7.31 -1.93
CA ILE A 85 3.01 -7.08 -2.41
C ILE A 85 3.00 -5.90 -3.38
N LEU A 86 3.72 -4.82 -3.05
CA LEU A 86 3.85 -3.65 -3.91
C LEU A 86 4.64 -3.97 -5.18
N ASP A 87 5.73 -4.73 -5.07
CA ASP A 87 6.50 -5.18 -6.23
C ASP A 87 5.61 -5.91 -7.24
N ALA A 88 4.79 -6.85 -6.78
CA ALA A 88 3.90 -7.61 -7.64
C ALA A 88 2.89 -6.71 -8.37
N ILE A 89 2.31 -5.73 -7.67
CA ILE A 89 1.36 -4.76 -8.24
C ILE A 89 2.06 -3.90 -9.30
N ILE A 90 3.23 -3.34 -8.97
CA ILE A 90 3.99 -2.47 -9.87
C ILE A 90 4.44 -3.22 -11.11
N VAL A 91 4.94 -4.45 -10.97
CA VAL A 91 5.35 -5.29 -12.09
C VAL A 91 4.17 -5.56 -13.03
N ASP A 92 2.98 -5.87 -12.50
CA ASP A 92 1.78 -6.05 -13.35
C ASP A 92 1.44 -4.78 -14.14
N LYS A 93 1.54 -3.59 -13.51
CA LYS A 93 1.28 -2.31 -14.17
C LYS A 93 2.30 -1.95 -15.23
N LEU A 94 3.59 -2.06 -14.91
CA LEU A 94 4.65 -1.75 -15.85
C LEU A 94 4.70 -2.74 -17.02
N LYS A 95 4.30 -4.01 -16.81
CA LYS A 95 4.14 -4.97 -17.90
C LYS A 95 3.04 -4.57 -18.89
N LYS A 96 1.93 -4.01 -18.41
CA LYS A 96 0.82 -3.52 -19.25
C LYS A 96 1.19 -2.23 -19.97
N ASN A 97 1.85 -1.31 -19.28
CA ASN A 97 2.36 -0.07 -19.86
C ASN A 97 3.62 0.41 -19.12
N PRO A 98 4.82 0.31 -19.74
CA PRO A 98 6.07 0.75 -19.14
C PRO A 98 6.16 2.24 -18.83
N LYS A 99 5.27 3.07 -19.42
CA LYS A 99 5.22 4.52 -19.16
C LYS A 99 4.31 4.89 -17.99
N THR A 100 3.75 3.91 -17.29
CA THR A 100 2.89 4.15 -16.12
C THR A 100 3.70 4.85 -15.03
N LYS A 101 3.18 5.98 -14.56
CA LYS A 101 3.67 6.69 -13.38
C LYS A 101 3.07 6.03 -12.15
N ILE A 102 3.94 5.66 -11.21
CA ILE A 102 3.56 4.93 -10.01
C ILE A 102 3.62 5.89 -8.82
N TYR A 103 2.53 6.00 -8.10
CA TYR A 103 2.41 6.77 -6.87
C TYR A 103 2.07 5.79 -5.75
N ILE A 104 2.65 5.99 -4.57
CA ILE A 104 2.35 5.19 -3.39
C ILE A 104 2.06 6.14 -2.23
N GLY A 105 1.01 5.83 -1.49
CA GLY A 105 0.70 6.49 -0.24
C GLY A 105 0.02 5.54 0.73
N GLY A 106 -0.37 6.04 1.88
CA GLY A 106 -1.12 5.26 2.84
C GLY A 106 -1.47 6.05 4.09
N PHE A 107 -2.11 5.35 5.02
CA PHE A 107 -2.50 5.89 6.32
C PHE A 107 -1.88 5.09 7.46
N SER A 108 -1.39 5.78 8.51
CA SER A 108 -0.82 5.16 9.72
C SER A 108 0.22 4.07 9.37
N GLN A 109 -0.02 2.80 9.71
CA GLN A 109 0.86 1.69 9.36
C GLN A 109 1.16 1.60 7.85
N GLY A 110 0.15 1.83 7.01
CA GLY A 110 0.32 1.85 5.56
C GLY A 110 1.14 3.04 5.07
N ALA A 111 1.06 4.20 5.75
CA ALA A 111 1.90 5.35 5.44
C ALA A 111 3.38 5.05 5.71
N ALA A 112 3.68 4.44 6.86
CA ALA A 112 5.04 4.03 7.21
C ALA A 112 5.62 3.06 6.17
N LEU A 113 4.86 2.04 5.77
CA LEU A 113 5.28 1.13 4.70
C LEU A 113 5.46 1.83 3.35
N SER A 114 4.59 2.78 3.01
CA SER A 114 4.70 3.52 1.74
C SER A 114 5.99 4.33 1.64
N ILE A 115 6.41 4.98 2.73
CA ILE A 115 7.64 5.75 2.80
C ILE A 115 8.85 4.82 2.75
N PHE A 116 8.84 3.77 3.58
CA PHE A 116 9.91 2.77 3.57
C PHE A 116 10.11 2.18 2.17
N TYR A 117 9.02 1.77 1.53
CA TYR A 117 9.07 1.22 0.18
C TYR A 117 9.58 2.25 -0.82
N GLY A 118 9.06 3.48 -0.78
CA GLY A 118 9.46 4.55 -1.69
C GLY A 118 10.96 4.84 -1.67
N LEU A 119 11.57 4.83 -0.48
CA LEU A 119 13.00 5.09 -0.28
C LEU A 119 13.90 3.90 -0.66
N ASN A 120 13.36 2.68 -0.66
CA ASN A 120 14.12 1.44 -0.90
C ASN A 120 13.76 0.73 -2.22
N SER A 121 12.77 1.24 -2.96
CA SER A 121 12.30 0.61 -4.19
C SER A 121 13.33 0.70 -5.30
N ILE A 122 13.47 -0.39 -6.06
CA ILE A 122 14.23 -0.39 -7.32
C ILE A 122 13.42 0.21 -8.48
N TYR A 123 12.12 0.42 -8.29
CA TYR A 123 11.24 1.04 -9.27
C TYR A 123 11.17 2.54 -9.02
N LYS A 124 11.00 3.33 -10.08
CA LYS A 124 10.76 4.76 -9.95
C LYS A 124 9.37 4.99 -9.36
N ILE A 125 9.34 5.52 -8.14
CA ILE A 125 8.11 6.04 -7.52
C ILE A 125 8.08 7.55 -7.78
N ASN A 126 6.93 8.04 -8.25
CA ASN A 126 6.73 9.44 -8.59
C ASN A 126 6.44 10.27 -7.33
N ASP A 127 7.00 11.48 -7.30
CA ASP A 127 6.80 12.50 -6.27
C ASP A 127 7.14 12.05 -4.84
N LEU A 128 8.19 11.22 -4.74
CA LEU A 128 8.80 10.70 -3.53
C LEU A 128 10.22 11.27 -3.35
#